data_AF-A0A453IJ37-F1
#
_entry.id   AF-A0A453IJ37-F1
#
_cell.length_a   1.000
_cell.length_b   1.000
_cell.length_c   1.000
_cell.angle_alpha   90.00
_cell.angle_beta   90.00
_cell.angle_gamma   90.00
#
_symmetry.space_group_name_H-M   'P 1'
#
loop_
_entity.id
_entity.type
_entity.pdbx_description
1 polymer ?
#
loop_
_entity_poly.entity_id
_entity_poly.type
_entity_poly.pdbx_seq_one_letter_code
_entity_poly.pdbx_strand_id
1 'polypeptide(L)'
;MARSSMAAVLAVLAVAALRCAPAAAELPLVEHPAKNDGSLSLLVIGDWGRNGTYNQSRVADQMGKVGERLDIDFVVSTGDNFYEDGLTGVHDQQFEESFTNIYTAQSLQKPWYLVLGNHDYRGNALAQLDPVMRKLDERFVCMRSFIVNAEIVEFFFIDTTPFQLKYWTHPKDSHYDWRGVAPRENYIANLLKVHTLNKDSHPC
;
A
#
# COMPACT_ATOMS: atom_id res chain seq x y z
N MET A 1 66.30 -7.99 -15.40
CA MET A 1 65.31 -6.98 -14.99
C MET A 1 64.19 -6.96 -16.05
N ALA A 2 63.34 -7.98 -16.10
CA ALA A 2 62.17 -8.23 -15.24
C ALA A 2 61.00 -7.27 -15.52
N ARG A 3 60.31 -7.55 -16.64
CA ARG A 3 58.85 -7.52 -16.87
C ARG A 3 58.03 -6.87 -15.74
N SER A 4 57.66 -5.60 -15.86
CA SER A 4 56.62 -5.02 -15.00
C SER A 4 56.04 -3.72 -15.58
N SER A 5 55.35 -3.79 -16.72
CA SER A 5 54.63 -2.59 -17.23
C SER A 5 53.37 -2.86 -18.06
N MET A 6 53.01 -4.12 -18.33
CA MET A 6 51.89 -4.44 -19.25
C MET A 6 50.70 -5.14 -18.60
N ALA A 7 50.78 -5.43 -17.29
CA ALA A 7 49.67 -6.04 -16.53
C ALA A 7 48.78 -4.99 -15.83
N ALA A 8 49.27 -3.76 -15.63
CA ALA A 8 48.55 -2.74 -14.88
C ALA A 8 47.49 -1.98 -15.70
N VAL A 9 47.57 -2.00 -17.03
CA VAL A 9 46.62 -1.27 -17.89
C VAL A 9 45.37 -2.10 -18.23
N LEU A 10 45.46 -3.44 -18.15
CA LEU A 10 44.31 -4.34 -18.39
C LEU A 10 43.45 -4.58 -17.14
N ALA A 11 43.95 -4.30 -15.94
CA ALA A 11 43.18 -4.44 -14.70
C ALA A 11 42.26 -3.23 -14.42
N VAL A 12 42.54 -2.06 -15.01
CA VAL A 12 41.75 -0.83 -14.79
C VAL A 12 40.50 -0.79 -15.68
N LEU A 13 40.43 -1.59 -16.74
CA LEU A 13 39.25 -1.69 -17.61
C LEU A 13 38.27 -2.80 -17.23
N ALA A 14 38.63 -3.68 -16.29
CA ALA A 14 37.78 -4.80 -15.86
C ALA A 14 36.86 -4.49 -14.66
N VAL A 15 37.04 -3.34 -14.00
CA VAL A 15 36.24 -2.95 -12.82
C VAL A 15 35.17 -1.89 -13.14
N ALA A 16 35.19 -1.31 -14.34
CA ALA A 16 34.20 -0.32 -14.80
C ALA A 16 32.94 -0.94 -15.46
N ALA A 17 32.74 -2.25 -15.33
CA ALA A 17 31.55 -2.95 -15.81
C ALA A 17 30.83 -3.70 -14.68
N LEU A 18 30.90 -3.21 -13.44
CA LEU A 18 29.82 -3.44 -12.50
C LEU A 18 28.60 -2.70 -13.07
N ARG A 19 27.90 -3.38 -13.98
CA ARG A 19 26.58 -2.97 -14.43
C ARG A 19 25.75 -2.88 -13.18
N CYS A 20 25.55 -1.66 -12.67
CA CYS A 20 24.32 -1.36 -11.96
C CYS A 20 23.21 -1.70 -12.96
N ALA A 21 22.71 -2.93 -12.91
CA ALA A 21 21.38 -3.19 -13.42
C ALA A 21 20.51 -2.13 -12.76
N PRO A 22 19.74 -1.33 -13.53
CA PRO A 22 18.72 -0.52 -12.89
C PRO A 22 17.90 -1.52 -12.07
N ALA A 23 17.84 -1.35 -10.75
CA ALA A 23 16.85 -2.05 -9.98
C ALA A 23 15.52 -1.69 -10.66
N ALA A 24 14.92 -2.67 -11.33
CA ALA A 24 13.55 -2.51 -11.77
C ALA A 24 12.79 -2.11 -10.51
N ALA A 25 12.15 -0.94 -10.55
CA ALA A 25 11.21 -0.63 -9.49
C ALA A 25 10.14 -1.71 -9.61
N GLU A 26 10.10 -2.62 -8.65
CA GLU A 26 9.06 -3.62 -8.50
C GLU A 26 8.08 -3.11 -7.44
N LEU A 27 6.80 -3.48 -7.57
CA LEU A 27 5.86 -3.18 -6.49
C LEU A 27 6.32 -3.92 -5.22
N PRO A 28 6.25 -3.28 -4.04
CA PRO A 28 6.42 -3.99 -2.78
C PRO A 28 5.56 -5.26 -2.78
N LEU A 29 6.17 -6.39 -2.44
CA LEU A 29 5.53 -7.68 -2.34
C LEU A 29 5.34 -8.04 -0.87
N VAL A 30 4.13 -8.43 -0.51
CA VAL A 30 3.78 -8.93 0.82
C VAL A 30 3.31 -10.36 0.66
N GLU A 31 4.00 -11.29 1.31
CA GLU A 31 3.58 -12.69 1.36
C GLU A 31 2.53 -12.87 2.44
N HIS A 32 1.42 -13.51 2.08
CA HIS A 32 0.38 -13.96 3.00
C HIS A 32 -0.10 -15.35 2.57
N PRO A 33 0.64 -16.42 2.89
CA PRO A 33 0.32 -17.75 2.39
C PRO A 33 -1.10 -18.18 2.77
N ALA A 34 -1.73 -18.95 1.88
CA ALA A 34 -3.06 -19.51 2.13
C ALA A 34 -3.03 -20.44 3.36
N LYS A 35 -4.22 -20.79 3.86
CA LYS A 35 -4.34 -21.75 4.96
C LYS A 35 -3.79 -23.12 4.55
N ASN A 36 -3.49 -23.95 5.54
CA ASN A 36 -2.97 -25.31 5.33
C ASN A 36 -3.89 -26.20 4.46
N ASP A 37 -5.19 -25.90 4.39
CA ASP A 37 -6.16 -26.60 3.55
C ASP A 37 -6.27 -26.01 2.13
N GLY A 38 -5.42 -25.03 1.80
CA GLY A 38 -5.41 -24.32 0.52
C GLY A 38 -6.55 -23.31 0.36
N SER A 39 -7.31 -23.01 1.42
CA SER A 39 -8.36 -22.00 1.39
C SER A 39 -7.84 -20.60 1.77
N LEU A 40 -8.57 -19.58 1.33
CA LEU A 40 -8.34 -18.18 1.67
C LEU A 40 -9.70 -17.51 1.92
N SER A 41 -9.83 -16.81 3.03
CA SER A 41 -11.04 -16.09 3.43
C SER A 41 -10.71 -14.66 3.82
N LEU A 42 -11.37 -13.68 3.21
CA LEU A 42 -11.09 -12.27 3.43
C LEU A 42 -12.37 -11.44 3.45
N LEU A 43 -12.29 -10.26 4.08
CA LEU A 43 -13.31 -9.22 3.96
C LEU A 43 -12.77 -8.08 3.09
N VAL A 44 -13.66 -7.41 2.36
CA VAL A 44 -13.34 -6.21 1.59
C VAL A 44 -14.21 -5.07 2.11
N ILE A 45 -13.59 -3.92 2.40
CA ILE A 45 -14.25 -2.70 2.84
C ILE A 45 -13.65 -1.49 2.12
N GLY A 46 -14.44 -0.44 1.95
CA GLY A 46 -14.03 0.86 1.45
C GLY A 46 -14.86 1.94 2.12
N ASP A 47 -14.46 3.20 1.96
CA ASP A 47 -15.27 4.36 2.31
C ASP A 47 -15.74 4.35 3.78
N TRP A 48 -14.83 4.16 4.76
CA TRP A 48 -15.24 3.71 6.10
C TRP A 48 -14.96 4.64 7.29
N GLY A 49 -13.83 5.33 7.39
CA GLY A 49 -13.43 5.98 8.65
C GLY A 49 -14.20 7.25 8.95
N ARG A 50 -15.11 7.17 9.94
CA ARG A 50 -16.01 8.27 10.36
C ARG A 50 -16.28 8.26 11.87
N ASN A 51 -15.28 7.94 12.69
CA ASN A 51 -15.36 7.94 14.16
C ASN A 51 -16.56 7.14 14.72
N GLY A 52 -16.88 6.00 14.08
CA GLY A 52 -18.01 5.14 14.43
C GLY A 52 -19.38 5.59 13.91
N THR A 53 -19.46 6.77 13.29
CA THR A 53 -20.70 7.34 12.74
C THR A 53 -21.02 6.79 11.34
N TYR A 54 -22.14 7.23 10.72
CA TYR A 54 -22.61 6.74 9.41
C TYR A 54 -22.67 5.20 9.28
N ASN A 55 -23.13 4.54 10.35
CA ASN A 55 -23.19 3.07 10.48
C ASN A 55 -21.83 2.36 10.51
N GLN A 56 -20.70 3.06 10.57
CA GLN A 56 -19.37 2.43 10.62
C GLN A 56 -19.28 1.40 11.75
N SER A 57 -19.69 1.73 13.00
CA SER A 57 -19.67 0.77 14.10
C SER A 57 -20.62 -0.42 13.90
N ARG A 58 -21.73 -0.23 13.17
CA ARG A 58 -22.66 -1.33 12.84
C ARG A 58 -22.07 -2.26 11.80
N VAL A 59 -21.37 -1.71 10.79
CA VAL A 59 -20.61 -2.50 9.81
C VAL A 59 -19.51 -3.27 10.52
N ALA A 60 -18.76 -2.63 11.43
CA ALA A 60 -17.71 -3.28 12.21
C ALA A 60 -18.24 -4.47 13.04
N ASP A 61 -19.40 -4.33 13.71
CA ASP A 61 -20.07 -5.42 14.42
C ASP A 61 -20.42 -6.60 13.49
N GLN A 62 -20.96 -6.32 12.30
CA GLN A 62 -21.28 -7.38 11.34
C GLN A 62 -20.03 -8.02 10.73
N MET A 63 -19.00 -7.23 10.43
CA MET A 63 -17.70 -7.73 10.01
C MET A 63 -17.09 -8.66 11.07
N GLY A 64 -17.22 -8.33 12.36
CA GLY A 64 -16.76 -9.20 13.44
C GLY A 64 -17.45 -10.57 13.42
N LYS A 65 -18.79 -10.59 13.29
CA LYS A 65 -19.59 -11.83 13.23
C LYS A 65 -19.29 -12.66 11.99
N VAL A 66 -19.15 -12.02 10.83
CA VAL A 66 -18.82 -12.71 9.57
C VAL A 66 -17.37 -13.19 9.60
N GLY A 67 -16.44 -12.37 10.08
CA GLY A 67 -15.03 -12.70 10.22
C GLY A 67 -14.80 -13.92 11.11
N GLU A 68 -15.59 -14.06 12.19
CA GLU A 68 -15.55 -15.24 13.06
C GLU A 68 -16.07 -16.49 12.35
N ARG A 69 -17.19 -16.38 11.63
CA ARG A 69 -17.80 -17.52 10.92
C ARG A 69 -16.94 -18.05 9.78
N LEU A 70 -16.24 -17.15 9.08
CA LEU A 70 -15.38 -17.49 7.94
C LEU A 70 -13.93 -17.77 8.36
N ASP A 71 -13.56 -17.47 9.61
CA ASP A 71 -12.18 -17.50 10.09
C ASP A 71 -11.25 -16.74 9.12
N ILE A 72 -11.45 -15.44 8.96
CA ILE A 72 -10.74 -14.69 7.91
C ILE A 72 -9.23 -14.61 8.16
N ASP A 73 -8.48 -14.53 7.06
CA ASP A 73 -7.02 -14.41 7.01
C ASP A 73 -6.58 -12.94 7.10
N PHE A 74 -7.27 -12.06 6.37
CA PHE A 74 -7.01 -10.62 6.36
C PHE A 74 -8.22 -9.80 5.88
N VAL A 75 -8.10 -8.48 5.98
CA VAL A 75 -9.05 -7.50 5.45
C VAL A 75 -8.40 -6.68 4.34
N VAL A 76 -9.13 -6.41 3.27
CA VAL A 76 -8.74 -5.54 2.16
C VAL A 76 -9.49 -4.21 2.30
N SER A 77 -8.76 -3.10 2.40
CA SER A 77 -9.33 -1.74 2.29
C SER A 77 -9.08 -1.16 0.90
N THR A 78 -10.15 -0.73 0.22
CA THR A 78 -10.07 -0.10 -1.11
C THR A 78 -9.82 1.41 -1.05
N GLY A 79 -9.55 1.97 0.14
CA GLY A 79 -9.26 3.38 0.35
C GLY A 79 -10.46 4.18 0.87
N ASP A 80 -10.25 5.49 0.96
CA ASP A 80 -11.07 6.43 1.71
C ASP A 80 -11.18 5.99 3.17
N ASN A 81 -9.99 5.83 3.76
CA ASN A 81 -9.79 5.28 5.09
C ASN A 81 -10.25 6.26 6.18
N PHE A 82 -10.10 7.57 5.97
CA PHE A 82 -10.50 8.61 6.94
C PHE A 82 -11.21 9.80 6.25
N TYR A 83 -12.47 10.03 6.61
CA TYR A 83 -13.28 11.14 6.12
C TYR A 83 -13.35 12.31 7.10
N GLU A 84 -13.57 13.54 6.63
CA GLU A 84 -13.73 13.92 5.21
C GLU A 84 -12.39 14.25 4.53
N ASP A 85 -11.35 14.61 5.28
CA ASP A 85 -10.08 15.07 4.72
C ASP A 85 -8.85 14.37 5.33
N GLY A 86 -8.87 13.03 5.33
CA GLY A 86 -7.73 12.21 5.74
C GLY A 86 -7.27 12.46 7.19
N LEU A 87 -6.06 11.99 7.50
CA LEU A 87 -5.38 12.31 8.76
C LEU A 87 -4.60 13.61 8.60
N THR A 88 -4.53 14.43 9.64
CA THR A 88 -3.68 15.64 9.67
C THR A 88 -2.19 15.31 9.90
N GLY A 89 -1.90 14.16 10.52
CA GLY A 89 -0.55 13.68 10.80
C GLY A 89 -0.55 12.34 11.51
N VAL A 90 0.63 11.84 11.87
CA VAL A 90 0.82 10.53 12.52
C VAL A 90 0.31 10.45 13.96
N HIS A 91 -0.10 11.58 14.54
CA HIS A 91 -0.67 11.68 15.89
C HIS A 91 -2.14 12.12 15.87
N ASP A 92 -2.79 12.07 14.70
CA ASP A 92 -4.20 12.41 14.58
C ASP A 92 -5.07 11.36 15.29
N GLN A 93 -5.93 11.82 16.20
CA GLN A 93 -6.82 10.96 17.00
C GLN A 93 -7.82 10.18 16.13
N GLN A 94 -8.13 10.67 14.92
CA GLN A 94 -8.98 9.95 13.98
C GLN A 94 -8.46 8.55 13.66
N PHE A 95 -7.15 8.31 13.74
CA PHE A 95 -6.63 6.95 13.57
C PHE A 95 -7.23 5.99 14.60
N GLU A 96 -7.18 6.35 15.88
CA GLU A 96 -7.75 5.52 16.94
C GLU A 96 -9.27 5.53 16.89
N GLU A 97 -9.88 6.70 16.72
CA GLU A 97 -11.34 6.89 16.76
C GLU A 97 -12.07 6.25 15.57
N SER A 98 -11.42 6.15 14.41
CA SER A 98 -12.01 5.55 13.20
C SER A 98 -11.51 4.14 12.90
N PHE A 99 -10.35 3.70 13.39
CA PHE A 99 -9.82 2.37 13.09
C PHE A 99 -9.67 1.50 14.34
N THR A 100 -8.74 1.85 15.23
CA THR A 100 -8.36 0.99 16.36
C THR A 100 -9.53 0.70 17.30
N ASN A 101 -10.28 1.73 17.67
CA ASN A 101 -11.40 1.63 18.63
C ASN A 101 -12.73 1.18 17.97
N ILE A 102 -12.77 1.06 16.65
CA ILE A 102 -13.97 0.65 15.91
C ILE A 102 -13.96 -0.84 15.59
N TYR A 103 -12.86 -1.35 15.04
CA TYR A 103 -12.76 -2.72 14.58
C TYR A 103 -12.15 -3.63 15.66
N THR A 104 -12.81 -3.74 16.80
CA THR A 104 -12.27 -4.39 18.01
C THR A 104 -12.57 -5.89 18.14
N ALA A 105 -13.40 -6.45 17.26
CA ALA A 105 -13.72 -7.88 17.30
C ALA A 105 -12.46 -8.74 17.15
N GLN A 106 -12.37 -9.85 17.89
CA GLN A 106 -11.20 -10.74 17.86
C GLN A 106 -10.91 -11.30 16.46
N SER A 107 -11.96 -11.61 15.71
CA SER A 107 -11.89 -12.06 14.31
C SER A 107 -11.33 -11.01 13.34
N LEU A 108 -11.31 -9.73 13.72
CA LEU A 108 -10.74 -8.62 12.96
C LEU A 108 -9.32 -8.24 13.42
N GLN A 109 -8.75 -8.95 14.41
CA GLN A 109 -7.35 -8.80 14.82
C GLN A 109 -6.44 -9.57 13.87
N LYS A 110 -6.51 -9.19 12.59
CA LYS A 110 -5.82 -9.75 11.44
C LYS A 110 -5.15 -8.60 10.68
N PRO A 111 -4.19 -8.85 9.76
CA PRO A 111 -3.68 -7.80 8.88
C PRO A 111 -4.80 -7.14 8.07
N TRP A 112 -4.74 -5.81 7.96
CA TRP A 112 -5.52 -5.03 7.02
C TRP A 112 -4.56 -4.50 5.96
N TYR A 113 -4.80 -4.86 4.71
CA TYR A 113 -4.05 -4.37 3.56
C TYR A 113 -4.83 -3.21 2.94
N LEU A 114 -4.23 -2.01 2.94
CA LEU A 114 -4.93 -0.78 2.58
C LEU A 114 -4.19 -0.01 1.50
N VAL A 115 -4.97 0.61 0.62
CA VAL A 115 -4.54 1.72 -0.25
C VAL A 115 -5.18 3.03 0.18
N LEU A 116 -4.70 4.12 -0.40
CA LEU A 116 -5.27 5.45 -0.21
C LEU A 116 -6.39 5.70 -1.23
N GLY A 117 -7.49 6.29 -0.77
CA GLY A 117 -8.54 6.86 -1.61
C GLY A 117 -8.35 8.36 -1.81
N ASN A 118 -9.32 9.02 -2.44
CA ASN A 118 -9.18 10.46 -2.70
C ASN A 118 -9.39 11.32 -1.46
N HIS A 119 -10.18 10.90 -0.48
CA HIS A 119 -10.36 11.62 0.79
C HIS A 119 -9.09 11.56 1.64
N ASP A 120 -8.36 10.44 1.60
CA ASP A 120 -7.09 10.26 2.29
C ASP A 120 -6.02 11.27 1.84
N TYR A 121 -6.02 11.58 0.54
CA TYR A 121 -5.15 12.59 -0.04
C TYR A 121 -5.50 14.02 0.33
N ARG A 122 -6.71 14.29 0.83
CA ARG A 122 -7.08 15.67 1.22
C ARG A 122 -6.42 16.10 2.51
N GLY A 123 -6.02 15.14 3.33
CA GLY A 123 -5.16 15.33 4.49
C GLY A 123 -3.68 15.10 4.19
N ASN A 124 -2.98 14.51 5.14
CA ASN A 124 -1.59 14.11 5.08
C ASN A 124 -1.49 12.65 4.62
N ALA A 125 -1.45 12.44 3.31
CA ALA A 125 -1.36 11.11 2.71
C ALA A 125 -0.13 10.34 3.24
N LEU A 126 1.00 11.02 3.44
CA LEU A 126 2.22 10.42 3.95
C LEU A 126 2.09 9.91 5.40
N ALA A 127 1.21 10.49 6.21
CA ALA A 127 1.00 10.02 7.59
C ALA A 127 0.44 8.59 7.60
N GLN A 128 -0.53 8.29 6.73
CA GLN A 128 -1.11 6.94 6.64
C GLN A 128 -0.08 5.90 6.14
N LEU A 129 0.91 6.33 5.36
CA LEU A 129 1.97 5.46 4.84
C LEU A 129 3.15 5.31 5.82
N ASP A 130 3.18 6.09 6.90
CA ASP A 130 4.29 6.11 7.83
C ASP A 130 4.35 4.80 8.63
N PRO A 131 5.53 4.16 8.76
CA PRO A 131 5.69 2.95 9.56
C PRO A 131 5.24 3.08 11.02
N VAL A 132 5.17 4.30 11.58
CA VAL A 132 4.65 4.54 12.93
C VAL A 132 3.18 4.15 13.08
N MET A 133 2.38 4.23 12.02
CA MET A 133 0.97 3.82 12.07
C MET A 133 0.86 2.33 12.42
N ARG A 134 1.74 1.50 11.85
CA ARG A 134 1.81 0.07 12.17
C ARG A 134 2.36 -0.20 13.58
N LYS A 135 3.11 0.74 14.16
CA LYS A 135 3.53 0.63 15.57
C LYS A 135 2.39 0.97 16.54
N LEU A 136 1.47 1.83 16.12
CA LEU A 136 0.26 2.16 16.89
C LEU A 136 -0.76 1.02 16.80
N ASP A 137 -0.94 0.44 15.61
CA ASP A 137 -1.80 -0.72 15.39
C ASP A 137 -1.21 -1.61 14.29
N GLU A 138 -0.71 -2.79 14.65
CA GLU A 138 0.02 -3.68 13.75
C GLU A 138 -0.80 -4.17 12.55
N ARG A 139 -2.13 -4.08 12.66
CA ARG A 139 -3.06 -4.45 11.60
C ARG A 139 -2.96 -3.50 10.42
N PHE A 140 -2.54 -2.25 10.62
CA PHE A 140 -2.59 -1.21 9.58
C PHE A 140 -1.42 -1.31 8.58
N VAL A 141 -1.59 -2.12 7.53
CA VAL A 141 -0.62 -2.30 6.44
C VAL A 141 -1.03 -1.43 5.24
N CYS A 142 -0.76 -0.13 5.32
CA CYS A 142 -1.08 0.82 4.25
C CYS A 142 0.14 1.14 3.36
N MET A 143 -0.02 1.04 2.05
CA MET A 143 0.98 1.40 1.05
C MET A 143 0.29 2.02 -0.18
N ARG A 144 1.04 2.73 -1.03
CA ARG A 144 0.48 3.31 -2.27
C ARG A 144 0.04 2.23 -3.24
N SER A 145 0.99 1.47 -3.75
CA SER A 145 0.72 0.34 -4.63
C SER A 145 1.65 -0.80 -4.28
N PHE A 146 1.11 -1.99 -4.18
CA PHE A 146 1.82 -3.18 -3.71
C PHE A 146 1.06 -4.44 -4.13
N ILE A 147 1.71 -5.59 -3.98
CA ILE A 147 1.13 -6.90 -4.24
C ILE A 147 1.03 -7.64 -2.91
N VAL A 148 -0.10 -8.30 -2.68
CA VAL A 148 -0.20 -9.36 -1.67
C VAL A 148 -0.26 -10.68 -2.42
N ASN A 149 0.78 -11.50 -2.28
CA ASN A 149 0.79 -12.85 -2.83
C ASN A 149 0.28 -13.82 -1.75
N ALA A 150 -0.80 -14.52 -2.07
CA ALA A 150 -1.41 -15.51 -1.20
C ALA A 150 -1.24 -16.94 -1.72
N GLU A 151 -0.17 -17.19 -2.49
CA GLU A 151 0.22 -18.45 -3.16
C GLU A 151 -0.75 -18.89 -4.27
N ILE A 152 -2.06 -18.91 -3.99
CA ILE A 152 -3.11 -19.31 -4.92
C ILE A 152 -3.72 -18.12 -5.68
N VAL A 153 -3.45 -16.89 -5.23
CA VAL A 153 -3.95 -15.65 -5.81
C VAL A 153 -3.01 -14.48 -5.48
N GLU A 154 -2.85 -13.56 -6.41
CA GLU A 154 -2.16 -12.28 -6.21
C GLU A 154 -3.16 -11.13 -6.20
N PHE A 155 -3.09 -10.28 -5.17
CA PHE A 155 -3.88 -9.07 -5.07
C PHE A 155 -3.04 -7.85 -5.44
N PHE A 156 -3.48 -7.10 -6.45
CA PHE A 156 -2.84 -5.86 -6.88
C PHE A 156 -3.54 -4.66 -6.25
N PHE A 157 -2.89 -4.05 -5.27
CA PHE A 157 -3.34 -2.84 -4.60
C PHE A 157 -2.79 -1.63 -5.36
N ILE A 158 -3.66 -0.76 -5.88
CA ILE A 158 -3.27 0.36 -6.77
C ILE A 158 -3.70 1.71 -6.20
N ASP A 159 -2.76 2.67 -6.21
CA ASP A 159 -2.99 4.07 -5.81
C ASP A 159 -3.63 4.81 -6.98
N THR A 160 -4.96 4.83 -7.03
CA THR A 160 -5.67 5.36 -8.21
C THR A 160 -5.80 6.88 -8.19
N THR A 161 -5.69 7.53 -7.04
CA THR A 161 -5.90 8.99 -6.89
C THR A 161 -4.99 9.83 -7.80
N PRO A 162 -3.67 9.56 -7.93
CA PRO A 162 -2.79 10.29 -8.85
C PRO A 162 -3.17 10.18 -10.33
N PHE A 163 -3.81 9.09 -10.74
CA PHE A 163 -4.24 8.91 -12.13
C PHE A 163 -5.35 9.88 -12.52
N GLN A 164 -6.13 10.34 -11.55
CA GLN A 164 -7.34 11.10 -11.84
C GLN A 164 -7.04 12.60 -12.03
N LEU A 165 -6.94 13.03 -13.30
CA LEU A 165 -6.50 14.37 -13.69
C LEU A 165 -7.33 15.51 -13.08
N LYS A 166 -8.63 15.29 -12.85
CA LYS A 166 -9.50 16.31 -12.24
C LYS A 166 -9.04 16.73 -10.84
N TYR A 167 -8.42 15.84 -10.05
CA TYR A 167 -7.93 16.18 -8.72
C TYR A 167 -6.73 17.14 -8.77
N TRP A 168 -5.94 17.09 -9.84
CA TRP A 168 -4.78 17.97 -10.03
C TRP A 168 -5.17 19.35 -10.56
N THR A 169 -6.18 19.38 -11.44
CA THR A 169 -6.50 20.57 -12.26
C THR A 169 -7.74 21.31 -11.81
N HIS A 170 -8.68 20.60 -11.15
CA HIS A 170 -9.98 21.13 -10.74
C HIS A 170 -10.41 20.56 -9.38
N PRO A 171 -9.62 20.77 -8.30
CA PRO A 171 -9.89 20.16 -7.00
C PRO A 171 -11.09 20.79 -6.25
N LYS A 172 -11.73 21.83 -6.83
CA LYS A 172 -12.73 22.68 -6.16
C LYS A 172 -12.13 23.27 -4.87
N ASP A 173 -12.79 23.08 -3.73
CA ASP A 173 -12.36 23.58 -2.42
C ASP A 173 -11.43 22.61 -1.68
N SER A 174 -11.18 21.42 -2.23
CA SER A 174 -10.30 20.44 -1.61
C SER A 174 -8.83 20.76 -1.89
N HIS A 175 -7.98 20.55 -0.88
CA HIS A 175 -6.54 20.45 -1.07
C HIS A 175 -6.17 18.97 -1.30
N TYR A 176 -5.09 18.68 -2.00
CA TYR A 176 -4.59 17.32 -2.20
C TYR A 176 -3.09 17.25 -1.95
N ASP A 177 -2.65 16.28 -1.14
CA ASP A 177 -1.24 16.03 -0.83
C ASP A 177 -0.55 15.22 -1.92
N TRP A 178 0.09 15.94 -2.84
CA TRP A 178 0.83 15.34 -3.94
C TRP A 178 2.28 14.95 -3.60
N ARG A 179 2.70 15.04 -2.33
CA ARG A 179 4.07 14.66 -1.95
C ARG A 179 4.31 13.17 -2.21
N GLY A 180 5.42 12.87 -2.87
CA GLY A 180 5.77 11.50 -3.28
C GLY A 180 5.08 11.01 -4.56
N VAL A 181 4.16 11.78 -5.15
CA VAL A 181 3.51 11.45 -6.44
C VAL A 181 3.57 12.56 -7.48
N ALA A 182 4.08 13.75 -7.10
CA ALA A 182 4.42 14.82 -8.04
C ALA A 182 5.88 14.68 -8.52
N PRO A 183 6.19 15.02 -9.79
CA PRO A 183 5.25 15.38 -10.86
C PRO A 183 4.42 14.17 -11.34
N ARG A 184 3.14 14.40 -11.63
CA ARG A 184 2.14 13.36 -11.93
C ARG A 184 2.57 12.44 -13.07
N GLU A 185 3.05 13.00 -14.17
CA GLU A 185 3.41 12.26 -15.38
C GLU A 185 4.56 11.31 -15.11
N ASN A 186 5.54 11.75 -14.32
CA ASN A 186 6.68 10.93 -13.91
C ASN A 186 6.23 9.77 -13.02
N TYR A 187 5.35 10.05 -12.05
CA TYR A 187 4.81 9.02 -11.16
C TYR A 187 4.04 7.95 -11.93
N ILE A 188 3.09 8.36 -12.77
CA ILE A 188 2.28 7.42 -13.58
C ILE A 188 3.18 6.61 -14.53
N ALA A 189 4.11 7.26 -15.23
CA ALA A 189 5.01 6.56 -16.15
C ALA A 189 5.89 5.52 -15.42
N ASN A 190 6.36 5.83 -14.21
CA ASN A 190 7.15 4.89 -13.42
C ASN A 190 6.30 3.71 -12.93
N LEU A 191 5.10 3.97 -12.41
CA LEU A 191 4.21 2.92 -11.93
C LEU A 191 3.75 1.97 -13.05
N LEU A 192 3.54 2.48 -14.27
CA LEU A 192 3.20 1.66 -15.44
C LEU A 192 4.39 0.82 -15.94
N LYS A 193 5.62 1.35 -15.84
CA LYS A 193 6.85 0.56 -16.15
C LYS A 193 6.98 -0.61 -15.20
N VAL A 194 6.77 -0.38 -13.90
CA VAL A 194 6.78 -1.44 -12.87
C VAL A 194 5.80 -2.57 -13.22
N HIS A 195 4.56 -2.22 -13.58
CA HIS A 195 3.55 -3.23 -13.92
C HIS A 195 3.86 -4.02 -15.18
N THR A 196 4.46 -3.38 -16.18
CA THR A 196 4.86 -4.07 -17.42
C THR A 196 5.93 -5.10 -17.11
N LEU A 197 6.91 -4.76 -16.25
CA LEU A 197 7.98 -5.67 -15.85
C LEU A 197 7.46 -6.85 -15.00
N ASN A 198 6.52 -6.61 -14.08
CA ASN A 198 5.96 -7.68 -13.25
C ASN A 198 5.11 -8.70 -14.04
N LYS A 199 4.50 -8.30 -15.18
CA LYS A 199 3.82 -9.25 -16.06
C LYS A 199 4.79 -10.22 -16.74
N ASP A 200 6.01 -9.78 -17.00
CA ASP A 200 7.01 -10.59 -17.69
C ASP A 200 7.76 -11.54 -16.73
N SER A 201 7.74 -11.27 -15.41
CA SER A 201 8.37 -12.11 -14.38
C SER A 201 7.48 -13.24 -13.86
N HIS A 202 6.16 -13.14 -14.03
CA HIS A 202 5.17 -14.15 -13.61
C HIS A 202 4.17 -14.43 -14.75
N PRO A 203 4.54 -15.24 -15.77
CA PRO A 203 3.58 -15.67 -16.77
C PRO A 203 2.52 -16.56 -16.10
N CYS A 204 1.25 -16.17 -16.27
CA CYS A 204 0.08 -16.96 -15.84
C CYS A 204 0.12 -18.40 -16.35
#